data_AF-A0A2V7XFA0-F1
#
_entry.id   AF-A0A2V7XFA0-F1
#
_cell.length_a   1.000
_cell.length_b   1.000
_cell.length_c   1.000
_cell.angle_alpha   90.00
_cell.angle_beta   90.00
_cell.angle_gamma   90.00
#
_symmetry.space_group_name_H-M   'P 1'
#
loop_
_entity.id
_entity.type
_entity.pdbx_description
1 polymer ?
#
loop_
_entity_poly.entity_id
_entity_poly.type
_entity_poly.pdbx_seq_one_letter_code
_entity_poly.pdbx_strand_id
1 'polypeptide(L)'
;MYHTGLNLDLPVSMGGYDCARKPEEPIVVHMMKAECHPGLPARQQHVFGRMELYNTTFETMERNIREQLARTLGPRSFDPARDITAITVNRWPHGYAYEYNSLFDSFWVEGGETPCEVARRTHGRIAIANADAGAYAYTDEAINQAYRAVSELTKS
;
A
#
# COMPACT_ATOMS: atom_id res chain seq x y z
N MET A 1 4.18 -1.94 19.13
CA MET A 1 5.27 -1.84 18.13
C MET A 1 4.80 -0.83 17.08
N TYR A 2 5.69 -0.07 16.44
CA TYR A 2 5.30 0.93 15.44
C TYR A 2 4.95 0.26 14.10
N HIS A 3 5.79 -0.65 13.63
CA HIS A 3 5.49 -1.58 12.55
C HIS A 3 4.84 -2.85 13.12
N THR A 4 3.91 -3.45 12.38
CA THR A 4 3.15 -4.62 12.83
C THR A 4 3.92 -5.92 12.72
N GLY A 5 4.98 -5.96 11.89
CA GLY A 5 5.81 -7.14 11.70
C GLY A 5 7.18 -6.82 11.10
N LEU A 6 8.05 -7.83 11.18
CA LEU A 6 9.40 -7.87 10.65
C LEU A 6 9.56 -9.19 9.91
N ASN A 7 9.93 -9.15 8.63
CA ASN A 7 10.20 -10.35 7.84
C ASN A 7 11.52 -10.20 7.10
N LEU A 8 12.22 -11.31 6.88
CA LEU A 8 13.32 -11.34 5.92
C LEU A 8 12.75 -11.22 4.51
N ASP A 9 13.52 -10.61 3.61
CA ASP A 9 13.15 -10.51 2.21
C ASP A 9 12.98 -11.90 1.57
N LEU A 10 12.19 -11.95 0.51
CA LEU A 10 11.99 -13.18 -0.24
C LEU A 10 13.32 -13.58 -0.90
N PRO A 11 13.68 -14.88 -0.91
CA PRO A 11 14.96 -15.35 -1.46
C PRO A 11 14.93 -15.36 -3.01
N VAL A 12 14.86 -14.18 -3.62
CA VAL A 12 14.79 -13.98 -5.07
C VAL A 12 16.16 -13.49 -5.57
N SER A 13 16.71 -14.18 -6.57
CA SER A 13 17.94 -13.76 -7.26
C SER A 13 17.60 -13.43 -8.71
N MET A 14 17.94 -12.23 -9.18
CA MET A 14 17.57 -11.72 -10.51
C MET A 14 18.51 -10.62 -10.98
N GLY A 15 18.86 -10.61 -12.27
CA GLY A 15 19.52 -9.46 -12.90
C GLY A 15 20.89 -9.08 -12.32
N GLY A 16 21.62 -10.04 -11.73
CA GLY A 16 22.90 -9.80 -11.07
C GLY A 16 22.82 -9.53 -9.57
N TYR A 17 21.62 -9.54 -8.97
CA TYR A 17 21.41 -9.62 -7.53
C TYR A 17 21.24 -11.07 -7.08
N ASP A 18 22.00 -11.47 -6.05
CA ASP A 18 21.88 -12.75 -5.36
C ASP A 18 21.34 -12.53 -3.95
N CYS A 19 20.27 -13.27 -3.59
CA CYS A 19 19.73 -13.22 -2.24
C CYS A 19 20.68 -13.87 -1.22
N ALA A 20 20.63 -13.41 0.03
CA ALA A 20 21.39 -13.99 1.13
C ALA A 20 20.98 -15.45 1.39
N ARG A 21 21.99 -16.32 1.57
CA ARG A 21 21.86 -17.77 1.79
C ARG A 21 22.43 -18.22 3.12
N LYS A 22 23.22 -17.38 3.78
CA LYS A 22 23.87 -17.70 5.06
C LYS A 22 23.56 -16.65 6.13
N PRO A 23 23.55 -17.02 7.42
CA PRO A 23 23.27 -16.07 8.51
C PRO A 23 24.24 -14.89 8.61
N GLU A 24 25.46 -15.04 8.10
CA GLU A 24 26.50 -14.01 8.14
C GLU A 24 26.39 -13.00 6.99
N GLU A 25 25.55 -13.28 5.99
CA GLU A 25 25.34 -12.42 4.83
C GLU A 25 24.32 -11.31 5.18
N PRO A 26 24.52 -10.07 4.71
CA PRO A 26 23.56 -9.01 4.91
C PRO A 26 22.25 -9.33 4.19
N ILE A 27 21.12 -9.05 4.85
CA ILE A 27 19.79 -9.35 4.31
C ILE A 27 18.86 -8.14 4.47
N VAL A 28 18.00 -7.95 3.47
CA VAL A 28 16.93 -6.94 3.55
C VAL A 28 15.88 -7.40 4.55
N VAL A 29 15.47 -6.49 5.42
CA VAL A 29 14.35 -6.70 6.35
C VAL A 29 13.17 -5.86 5.86
N HIS A 30 12.05 -6.52 5.62
CA HIS A 30 10.79 -5.89 5.28
C HIS A 30 9.97 -5.62 6.55
N MET A 31 9.55 -4.37 6.71
CA MET A 31 8.72 -3.90 7.82
C MET A 31 7.49 -3.19 7.25
N MET A 32 6.30 -3.57 7.68
CA MET A 32 5.04 -3.00 7.20
C MET A 32 4.32 -2.26 8.33
N LYS A 33 3.71 -1.14 7.97
CA LYS A 33 2.72 -0.42 8.78
C LYS A 33 1.55 -0.08 7.86
N ALA A 34 0.34 -0.28 8.37
CA ALA A 34 -0.87 0.27 7.80
C ALA A 34 -1.39 1.30 8.79
N GLU A 35 -1.40 2.57 8.40
CA GLU A 35 -1.94 3.64 9.22
C GLU A 35 -3.46 3.49 9.32
N CYS A 36 -3.95 3.21 10.53
CA CYS A 36 -5.37 3.19 10.83
C CYS A 36 -5.59 3.85 12.20
N HIS A 37 -6.81 4.35 12.42
CA HIS A 37 -7.23 4.96 13.67
C HIS A 37 -8.41 4.17 14.25
N PRO A 38 -8.16 3.02 14.90
CA PRO A 38 -9.22 2.18 15.44
C PRO A 38 -10.17 2.96 16.36
N GLY A 39 -11.46 2.64 16.28
CA GLY A 39 -12.52 3.33 17.01
C GLY A 39 -13.28 4.36 16.18
N LEU A 40 -12.79 4.72 14.98
CA LEU A 40 -13.54 5.51 14.00
C LEU A 40 -14.20 4.63 12.93
N PRO A 41 -15.24 5.11 12.23
CA PRO A 41 -15.74 4.48 11.00
C PRO A 41 -14.61 4.25 9.96
N ALA A 42 -14.65 3.14 9.24
CA ALA A 42 -13.57 2.70 8.34
C ALA A 42 -13.06 3.79 7.38
N ARG A 43 -13.98 4.51 6.70
CA ARG A 43 -13.62 5.61 5.80
C ARG A 43 -12.87 6.75 6.52
N GLN A 44 -13.24 7.06 7.76
CA GLN A 44 -12.52 8.06 8.54
C GLN A 44 -11.13 7.55 8.92
N GLN A 45 -10.99 6.27 9.28
CA GLN A 45 -9.67 5.68 9.54
C GLN A 45 -8.73 5.83 8.33
N HIS A 46 -9.22 5.59 7.11
CA HIS A 46 -8.42 5.78 5.89
C HIS A 46 -8.00 7.23 5.69
N VAL A 47 -8.91 8.19 5.91
CA VAL A 47 -8.60 9.62 5.78
C VAL A 47 -7.53 10.05 6.79
N PHE A 48 -7.69 9.68 8.06
CA PHE A 48 -6.72 10.04 9.10
C PHE A 48 -5.38 9.32 8.88
N GLY A 49 -5.40 8.03 8.56
CA GLY A 49 -4.19 7.24 8.32
C GLY A 49 -3.40 7.76 7.12
N ARG A 50 -4.09 8.16 6.05
CA ARG A 50 -3.50 8.85 4.91
C ARG A 50 -2.80 10.15 5.31
N MET A 51 -3.44 10.97 6.14
CA MET A 51 -2.85 12.22 6.61
C MET A 51 -1.69 11.98 7.57
N GLU A 52 -1.75 10.96 8.42
CA GLU A 52 -0.62 10.52 9.26
C GLU A 52 0.58 10.16 8.36
N LEU A 53 0.38 9.29 7.38
CA LEU A 53 1.45 8.84 6.49
C LEU A 53 2.04 10.00 5.65
N TYR A 54 1.20 10.90 5.16
CA TYR A 54 1.61 12.05 4.37
C TYR A 54 2.46 13.05 5.19
N ASN A 55 2.09 13.30 6.44
CA ASN A 55 2.77 14.28 7.29
C ASN A 55 3.94 13.71 8.09
N THR A 56 4.04 12.37 8.22
CA THR A 56 5.13 11.76 8.97
C THR A 56 6.45 11.92 8.20
N THR A 57 7.45 12.48 8.87
CA THR A 57 8.77 12.72 8.29
C THR A 57 9.58 11.42 8.21
N PHE A 58 10.55 11.39 7.30
CA PHE A 58 11.45 10.24 7.17
C PHE A 58 12.21 9.98 8.49
N GLU A 59 12.68 11.03 9.18
CA GLU A 59 13.44 10.93 10.42
C GLU A 59 12.61 10.28 11.53
N THR A 60 11.30 10.55 11.54
CA THR A 60 10.38 9.90 12.48
C THR A 60 10.24 8.41 12.16
N MET A 61 10.14 8.05 10.88
CA MET A 61 10.08 6.64 10.45
C MET A 61 11.39 5.92 10.75
N GLU A 62 12.54 6.51 10.38
CA GLU A 62 13.87 5.98 10.66
C GLU A 62 14.08 5.72 12.15
N ARG A 63 13.74 6.68 13.01
CA ARG A 63 13.84 6.51 14.47
C ARG A 63 13.02 5.31 14.94
N ASN A 64 11.75 5.21 14.51
CA ASN A 64 10.88 4.10 14.88
C ASN A 64 11.39 2.74 14.36
N ILE A 65 11.97 2.69 13.15
CA ILE A 65 12.59 1.48 12.59
C ILE A 65 13.76 1.04 13.48
N ARG A 66 14.69 1.96 13.75
CA ARG A 66 15.90 1.69 14.56
C ARG A 66 15.52 1.26 15.98
N GLU A 67 14.62 1.97 16.64
CA GLU A 67 14.16 1.66 18.00
C GLU A 67 13.47 0.30 18.07
N GLN A 68 12.60 -0.01 17.11
CA GLN A 68 11.90 -1.29 17.09
C GLN A 68 12.87 -2.45 16.86
N LEU A 69 13.80 -2.33 15.91
CA LEU A 69 14.84 -3.34 15.68
C LEU A 69 15.75 -3.51 16.89
N ALA A 70 16.18 -2.41 17.54
CA ALA A 70 16.98 -2.45 18.76
C ALA A 70 16.28 -3.22 19.88
N ARG A 71 14.98 -2.98 20.08
CA ARG A 71 14.21 -3.68 21.12
C ARG A 71 14.00 -5.16 20.81
N THR A 72 13.82 -5.50 19.54
CA THR A 72 13.55 -6.88 19.13
C THR A 72 14.82 -7.73 19.03
N LEU A 73 15.94 -7.15 18.56
CA LEU A 73 17.18 -7.88 18.25
C LEU A 73 18.35 -7.50 19.16
N GLY A 74 18.29 -6.39 19.89
CA GLY A 74 19.37 -5.88 20.74
C GLY A 74 19.89 -6.87 21.79
N PRO A 75 19.03 -7.66 22.48
CA PRO A 75 19.51 -8.72 23.38
C PRO A 75 20.40 -9.77 22.71
N ARG A 76 20.44 -9.82 21.37
CA ARG A 76 21.22 -10.75 20.54
C ARG A 76 22.37 -10.07 19.81
N SER A 77 22.93 -8.99 20.35
CA SER A 77 24.10 -8.23 19.84
C SER A 77 23.87 -7.33 18.62
N PHE A 78 22.61 -7.06 18.27
CA PHE A 78 22.25 -6.10 17.22
C PHE A 78 22.40 -4.66 17.70
N ASP A 79 23.19 -3.86 16.98
CA ASP A 79 23.32 -2.42 17.15
C ASP A 79 22.79 -1.72 15.90
N PRO A 80 21.65 -1.01 15.95
CA PRO A 80 21.10 -0.32 14.79
C PRO A 80 22.06 0.70 14.16
N ALA A 81 22.96 1.31 14.94
CA ALA A 81 23.89 2.31 14.42
C ALA A 81 25.01 1.68 13.58
N ARG A 82 25.39 0.44 13.90
CA ARG A 82 26.44 -0.32 13.20
C ARG A 82 25.89 -1.24 12.12
N ASP A 83 24.77 -1.91 12.41
CA ASP A 83 24.30 -3.07 11.64
C ASP A 83 23.29 -2.70 10.54
N ILE A 84 22.70 -1.49 10.58
CA ILE A 84 21.82 -1.00 9.51
C ILE A 84 22.65 -0.18 8.52
N THR A 85 22.85 -0.73 7.33
CA THR A 85 23.60 -0.05 6.26
C THR A 85 22.78 1.03 5.55
N ALA A 86 21.49 0.79 5.33
CA ALA A 86 20.60 1.71 4.63
C ALA A 86 19.15 1.50 5.05
N ILE A 87 18.34 2.54 4.89
CA ILE A 87 16.89 2.51 5.10
C ILE A 87 16.23 3.16 3.88
N THR A 88 15.30 2.43 3.28
CA THR A 88 14.40 2.95 2.25
C THR A 88 12.97 2.88 2.77
N VAL A 89 12.22 3.96 2.59
CA VAL A 89 10.80 3.99 2.98
C VAL A 89 9.93 4.30 1.77
N ASN A 90 9.05 3.36 1.45
CA ASN A 90 8.01 3.55 0.44
C ASN A 90 6.70 3.97 1.13
N ARG A 91 6.20 5.16 0.79
CA ARG A 91 4.96 5.71 1.36
C ARG A 91 3.87 5.71 0.30
N TRP A 92 2.73 5.09 0.62
CA TRP A 92 1.60 4.93 -0.30
C TRP A 92 0.30 5.59 0.21
N PRO A 93 0.29 6.90 0.54
CA PRO A 93 -0.90 7.58 1.07
C PRO A 93 -2.09 7.62 0.10
N HIS A 94 -1.82 7.46 -1.20
CA HIS A 94 -2.82 7.39 -2.28
C HIS A 94 -2.58 6.17 -3.18
N GLY A 95 -2.02 5.09 -2.61
CA GLY A 95 -1.51 3.97 -3.41
C GLY A 95 -2.55 2.94 -3.87
N TYR A 96 -3.74 2.91 -3.26
CA TYR A 96 -4.77 1.93 -3.56
C TYR A 96 -6.14 2.61 -3.72
N ALA A 97 -6.92 2.12 -4.66
CA ALA A 97 -8.33 2.47 -4.81
C ALA A 97 -9.11 2.07 -3.54
N TYR A 98 -10.15 2.82 -3.19
CA TYR A 98 -11.06 2.41 -2.11
C TYR A 98 -11.94 1.26 -2.59
N GLU A 99 -11.75 0.09 -1.99
CA GLU A 99 -12.60 -1.08 -2.24
C GLU A 99 -13.88 -1.00 -1.40
N TYR A 100 -15.02 -1.24 -2.07
CA TYR A 100 -16.30 -1.30 -1.38
C TYR A 100 -16.39 -2.56 -0.51
N ASN A 101 -16.97 -2.41 0.67
CA ASN A 101 -17.13 -3.49 1.63
C ASN A 101 -18.59 -3.60 2.07
N SER A 102 -19.12 -4.83 2.07
CA SER A 102 -20.50 -5.13 2.46
C SER A 102 -20.88 -4.67 3.87
N LEU A 103 -19.91 -4.48 4.76
CA LEU A 103 -20.14 -3.98 6.12
C LEU A 103 -20.42 -2.47 6.20
N PHE A 104 -19.89 -1.68 5.27
CA PHE A 104 -19.92 -0.20 5.36
C PHE A 104 -20.47 0.50 4.12
N ASP A 105 -20.70 -0.25 3.04
CA ASP A 105 -21.07 0.26 1.73
C ASP A 105 -22.36 -0.44 1.25
N SER A 106 -23.49 -0.18 1.92
CA SER A 106 -24.75 -0.89 1.61
C SER A 106 -25.24 -0.66 0.18
N PHE A 107 -24.98 0.52 -0.39
CA PHE A 107 -25.27 0.85 -1.79
C PHE A 107 -24.67 -0.17 -2.78
N TRP A 108 -23.53 -0.76 -2.44
CA TRP A 108 -22.86 -1.76 -3.28
C TRP A 108 -23.56 -3.12 -3.21
N VAL A 109 -23.98 -3.54 -2.01
CA VAL A 109 -24.68 -4.82 -1.79
C VAL A 109 -26.13 -4.77 -2.30
N GLU A 110 -26.77 -3.61 -2.19
CA GLU A 110 -28.13 -3.37 -2.68
C GLU A 110 -28.22 -3.31 -4.22
N GLY A 111 -27.09 -3.35 -4.92
CA GLY A 111 -27.02 -3.34 -6.38
C GLY A 111 -27.34 -1.98 -6.99
N GLY A 112 -27.16 -0.90 -6.23
CA GLY A 112 -27.30 0.47 -6.72
C GLY A 112 -26.14 0.89 -7.62
N GLU A 113 -26.32 2.01 -8.31
CA GLU A 113 -25.23 2.65 -9.06
C GLU A 113 -24.09 3.08 -8.11
N THR A 114 -22.86 2.68 -8.45
CA THR A 114 -21.70 2.94 -7.60
C THR A 114 -21.05 4.30 -7.89
N PRO A 115 -20.36 4.92 -6.91
CA PRO A 115 -19.62 6.16 -7.14
C PRO A 115 -18.60 6.08 -8.28
N CYS A 116 -17.89 4.96 -8.42
CA CYS A 116 -16.93 4.78 -9.51
C CYS A 116 -17.63 4.68 -10.88
N GLU A 117 -18.81 4.08 -10.96
CA GLU A 117 -19.63 4.03 -12.18
C GLU A 117 -20.10 5.42 -12.61
N VAL A 118 -20.58 6.24 -11.68
CA VAL A 118 -20.95 7.63 -11.96
C VAL A 118 -19.74 8.42 -12.45
N ALA A 119 -18.61 8.31 -11.74
CA ALA A 119 -17.42 9.09 -12.01
C ALA A 119 -16.71 8.69 -13.31
N ARG A 120 -16.82 7.43 -13.76
CA ARG A 120 -16.13 6.90 -14.94
C ARG A 120 -16.89 7.05 -16.26
N ARG A 121 -18.11 7.63 -16.23
CA ARG A 121 -18.94 7.85 -17.43
C ARG A 121 -18.16 8.64 -18.48
N THR A 122 -18.43 8.37 -19.75
CA THR A 122 -17.79 9.09 -20.85
C THR A 122 -18.29 10.53 -20.94
N HIS A 123 -17.39 11.42 -21.34
CA HIS A 123 -17.68 12.83 -21.60
C HIS A 123 -17.27 13.15 -23.04
N GLY A 124 -18.21 12.95 -23.98
CA GLY A 124 -17.94 13.07 -25.40
C GLY A 124 -16.89 12.06 -25.85
N ARG A 125 -15.71 12.55 -26.29
CA ARG A 125 -14.57 11.71 -26.72
C ARG A 125 -13.59 11.37 -25.58
N ILE A 126 -13.99 11.58 -24.33
CA ILE A 126 -13.16 11.32 -23.15
C ILE A 126 -13.74 10.14 -22.37
N ALA A 127 -12.91 9.15 -22.09
CA ALA A 127 -13.23 8.02 -21.21
C ALA A 127 -12.17 7.90 -20.11
N ILE A 128 -12.58 7.50 -18.90
CA ILE A 128 -11.71 7.42 -17.71
C ILE A 128 -11.35 5.95 -17.46
N ALA A 129 -10.05 5.65 -17.36
CA ALA A 129 -9.56 4.29 -17.12
C ALA A 129 -8.44 4.27 -16.09
N ASN A 130 -8.58 3.42 -15.08
CA ASN A 130 -7.60 3.03 -14.06
C ASN A 130 -8.30 2.04 -13.09
N ALA A 131 -7.61 1.60 -12.04
CA ALA A 131 -8.19 0.74 -11.00
C ALA A 131 -9.31 1.46 -10.21
N ASP A 132 -9.22 2.77 -10.00
CA ASP A 132 -10.26 3.58 -9.32
C ASP A 132 -11.60 3.58 -10.06
N ALA A 133 -11.57 3.51 -11.40
CA ALA A 133 -12.76 3.36 -12.23
C ALA A 133 -13.45 2.01 -11.97
N GLY A 134 -12.78 1.03 -11.37
CA GLY A 134 -13.36 -0.23 -10.92
C GLY A 134 -13.61 -0.33 -9.41
N ALA A 135 -13.17 0.65 -8.62
CA ALA A 135 -13.09 0.54 -7.16
C ALA A 135 -12.39 -0.76 -6.68
N TYR A 136 -11.35 -1.19 -7.40
CA TYR A 136 -10.58 -2.40 -7.08
C TYR A 136 -9.10 -2.14 -7.38
N ALA A 137 -8.23 -2.34 -6.40
CA ALA A 137 -6.88 -1.77 -6.44
C ALA A 137 -5.83 -2.68 -7.11
N TYR A 138 -6.28 -3.58 -7.98
CA TYR A 138 -5.45 -4.61 -8.60
C TYR A 138 -5.16 -4.32 -10.07
N THR A 139 -4.08 -4.94 -10.57
CA THR A 139 -3.58 -4.70 -11.93
C THR A 139 -4.54 -5.20 -13.00
N ASP A 140 -5.20 -6.32 -12.76
CA ASP A 140 -6.23 -6.86 -13.65
C ASP A 140 -7.42 -5.91 -13.81
N GLU A 141 -7.87 -5.25 -12.75
CA GLU A 141 -8.94 -4.26 -12.87
C GLU A 141 -8.51 -3.04 -13.68
N ALA A 142 -7.29 -2.55 -13.49
CA ALA A 142 -6.77 -1.47 -14.32
C ALA A 142 -6.80 -1.84 -15.82
N ILE A 143 -6.48 -3.10 -16.16
CA ILE A 143 -6.56 -3.62 -17.53
C ILE A 143 -8.02 -3.73 -17.99
N ASN A 144 -8.92 -4.25 -17.17
CA ASN A 144 -10.35 -4.36 -17.48
C ASN A 144 -10.97 -2.99 -17.77
N GLN A 145 -10.64 -1.99 -16.95
CA GLN A 145 -11.14 -0.62 -17.12
C GLN A 145 -10.55 0.08 -18.35
N ALA A 146 -9.30 -0.24 -18.72
CA ALA A 146 -8.72 0.22 -19.99
C ALA A 146 -9.47 -0.38 -21.19
N TYR A 147 -9.71 -1.69 -21.19
CA TYR A 147 -10.48 -2.37 -22.25
C TYR A 147 -11.90 -1.79 -22.38
N ARG A 148 -12.59 -1.59 -21.26
CA ARG A 148 -13.92 -0.94 -21.20
C ARG A 148 -13.89 0.45 -21.83
N ALA A 149 -12.99 1.31 -21.37
CA ALA A 149 -12.92 2.71 -21.82
C ALA A 149 -12.68 2.82 -23.33
N VAL A 150 -11.77 2.01 -23.89
CA VAL A 150 -11.54 1.94 -25.34
C VAL A 150 -12.82 1.49 -26.06
N SER A 151 -13.48 0.45 -25.56
CA SER A 151 -14.71 -0.08 -26.15
C SER A 151 -15.84 0.95 -26.17
N GLU A 152 -16.00 1.75 -25.11
CA GLU A 152 -17.02 2.80 -25.03
C GLU A 152 -16.78 3.94 -26.03
N LEU A 153 -15.51 4.32 -26.25
CA LEU A 153 -15.15 5.34 -27.24
C LEU A 153 -15.39 4.90 -28.68
N THR A 154 -15.33 3.60 -28.97
CA THR A 154 -15.59 3.07 -30.31
C THR A 154 -17.07 2.91 -30.64
N LYS A 155 -17.95 2.99 -29.64
CA LYS A 155 -19.40 2.87 -29.80
C LYS A 155 -20.11 4.23 -29.95
N SER A 156 -19.40 5.35 -29.74
CA SER A 156 -19.95 6.72 -29.75
C SER A 156 -19.78 7.46 -31.07
#